data_AF-A0A8T3WKQ5-F1
#
_entry.id   AF-A0A8T3WKQ5-F1
#
_cell.length_a   1.000
_cell.length_b   1.000
_cell.length_c   1.000
_cell.angle_alpha   90.00
_cell.angle_beta   90.00
_cell.angle_gamma   90.00
#
_symmetry.space_group_name_H-M   'P 1'
#
loop_
_entity.id
_entity.type
_entity.pdbx_description
1 polymer ?
#
loop_
_entity_poly.entity_id
_entity_poly.type
_entity_poly.pdbx_seq_one_letter_code
_entity_poly.pdbx_strand_id
1 'polypeptide(L)'
;MVDYCYEKYIGKYNYTQKSRFNDLLNYCELTNGEIISGEYVNRDSRFVVRCAIGHVWNASFKSLVTEQHWCPVCGNSLRMSLNNPGCRDEVKRKIKDTWNKKYGGHPIFDKIISDKQIKKVNRIFILKHWFSQEEILCKGTWEKQVVEWLNRNKIDYNFHPQCFYVNENSRYTPDLYLPDRDLWVEIKGYFRKDAEEKWNWFHKEYPNSELWDKKKLKEMGIL
;
A
#
# COMPACT_ATOMS: atom_id res chain seq x y z
N MET A 1 -22.10 -4.80 -2.45
CA MET A 1 -21.00 -4.99 -3.43
C MET A 1 -19.84 -5.61 -2.67
N VAL A 2 -19.92 -6.92 -2.39
CA VAL A 2 -19.04 -7.64 -1.46
C VAL A 2 -18.30 -8.77 -2.19
N ASP A 3 -17.92 -8.61 -3.46
CA ASP A 3 -17.60 -9.80 -4.26
C ASP A 3 -16.13 -9.89 -4.75
N TYR A 4 -15.44 -8.78 -5.02
CA TYR A 4 -14.11 -8.93 -5.65
C TYR A 4 -13.00 -9.37 -4.70
N CYS A 5 -13.04 -8.93 -3.43
CA CYS A 5 -12.01 -9.30 -2.44
C CYS A 5 -12.33 -10.60 -1.69
N TYR A 6 -13.55 -11.16 -1.79
CA TYR A 6 -13.94 -12.35 -1.03
C TYR A 6 -13.68 -13.64 -1.83
N GLU A 7 -14.01 -13.66 -3.12
CA GLU A 7 -13.91 -14.87 -3.94
C GLU A 7 -12.49 -15.40 -4.16
N LYS A 8 -11.47 -14.53 -4.15
CA LYS A 8 -10.05 -14.93 -4.30
C LYS A 8 -9.51 -15.76 -3.11
N TYR A 9 -10.21 -15.78 -1.96
CA TYR A 9 -9.65 -16.29 -0.69
C TYR A 9 -10.44 -17.43 -0.05
N ILE A 10 -11.61 -17.82 -0.56
CA ILE A 10 -12.50 -18.81 0.08
C ILE A 10 -11.86 -20.21 0.21
N GLY A 11 -10.99 -20.59 -0.73
CA GLY A 11 -10.40 -21.94 -0.79
C GLY A 11 -9.21 -22.19 0.14
N LYS A 12 -8.61 -21.16 0.75
CA LYS A 12 -7.35 -21.28 1.53
C LYS A 12 -7.50 -21.17 3.05
N TYR A 13 -8.63 -20.69 3.55
CA TYR A 13 -8.81 -20.37 4.97
C TYR A 13 -9.63 -21.39 5.74
N ASN A 14 -9.14 -21.74 6.94
CA ASN A 14 -9.94 -22.50 7.91
C ASN A 14 -11.06 -21.62 8.50
N TYR A 15 -12.02 -22.24 9.21
CA TYR A 15 -13.18 -21.54 9.77
C TYR A 15 -12.80 -20.32 10.61
N THR A 16 -11.81 -20.46 11.49
CA THR A 16 -11.33 -19.39 12.37
C THR A 16 -10.72 -18.23 11.57
N GLN A 17 -9.95 -18.53 10.52
CA GLN A 17 -9.38 -17.52 9.64
C GLN A 17 -10.46 -16.75 8.86
N LYS A 18 -11.51 -17.45 8.39
CA LYS A 18 -12.66 -16.82 7.71
C LYS A 18 -13.40 -15.86 8.64
N SER A 19 -13.72 -16.30 9.86
CA SER A 19 -14.38 -15.44 10.85
C SER A 19 -13.56 -14.19 11.16
N ARG A 20 -12.24 -14.33 11.37
CA ARG A 20 -11.37 -13.18 11.63
C ARG A 20 -11.27 -12.23 10.45
N PHE A 21 -11.13 -12.76 9.23
CA PHE A 21 -11.10 -11.90 8.04
C PHE A 21 -12.43 -11.16 7.85
N ASN A 22 -13.56 -11.79 8.18
CA ASN A 22 -14.87 -11.12 8.18
C ASN A 22 -14.94 -9.98 9.20
N ASP A 23 -14.30 -10.09 10.37
CA ASP A 23 -14.21 -8.97 11.31
C ASP A 23 -13.57 -7.72 10.66
N LEU A 24 -12.54 -7.94 9.83
CA LEU A 24 -11.88 -6.86 9.09
C LEU A 24 -12.78 -6.28 7.98
N LEU A 25 -13.50 -7.13 7.24
CA LEU A 25 -14.45 -6.69 6.21
C LEU A 25 -15.57 -5.85 6.81
N ASN A 26 -16.18 -6.33 7.90
CA ASN A 26 -17.23 -5.60 8.62
C ASN A 26 -16.71 -4.25 9.13
N TYR A 27 -15.47 -4.18 9.64
CA TYR A 27 -14.91 -2.92 10.10
C TYR A 27 -14.66 -1.93 8.94
N CYS A 28 -14.27 -2.42 7.76
CA CYS A 28 -14.17 -1.59 6.56
C CYS A 28 -15.55 -1.07 6.13
N GLU A 29 -16.58 -1.92 6.12
CA GLU A 29 -17.95 -1.50 5.79
C GLU A 29 -18.46 -0.41 6.75
N LEU A 30 -18.28 -0.61 8.07
CA LEU A 30 -18.69 0.35 9.11
C LEU A 30 -17.99 1.72 8.98
N THR A 31 -16.79 1.74 8.43
CA THR A 31 -15.97 2.96 8.29
C THR A 31 -16.01 3.52 6.87
N ASN A 32 -16.85 2.97 5.99
CA ASN A 32 -16.89 3.25 4.56
C ASN A 32 -15.50 3.18 3.91
N GLY A 33 -14.66 2.26 4.38
CA GLY A 33 -13.35 1.98 3.83
C GLY A 33 -13.31 0.73 2.97
N GLU A 34 -12.17 0.51 2.34
CA GLU A 34 -11.90 -0.65 1.50
C GLU A 34 -10.51 -1.23 1.78
N ILE A 35 -10.39 -2.54 1.58
CA ILE A 35 -9.11 -3.24 1.57
C ILE A 35 -8.57 -3.17 0.15
N ILE A 36 -7.41 -2.55 -0.04
CA ILE A 36 -6.73 -2.44 -1.34
C ILE A 36 -5.88 -3.69 -1.59
N SER A 37 -5.17 -4.16 -0.57
CA SER A 37 -4.40 -5.41 -0.66
C SER A 37 -4.05 -5.96 0.72
N GLY A 38 -3.70 -7.25 0.77
CA GLY A 38 -3.27 -7.94 1.98
C GLY A 38 -3.81 -9.36 2.04
N GLU A 39 -3.16 -10.21 2.81
CA GLU A 39 -3.62 -11.56 3.08
C GLU A 39 -3.69 -11.77 4.59
N TYR A 40 -4.76 -12.43 5.07
CA TYR A 40 -4.88 -12.77 6.47
C TYR A 40 -4.18 -14.10 6.76
N VAL A 41 -3.15 -14.05 7.61
CA VAL A 41 -2.46 -15.23 8.15
C VAL A 41 -2.66 -15.29 9.67
N ASN A 42 -2.49 -14.16 10.33
CA ASN A 42 -2.55 -13.99 11.78
C ASN A 42 -2.80 -12.51 12.15
N ARG A 43 -2.81 -12.19 13.45
CA ARG A 43 -3.05 -10.82 13.95
C ARG A 43 -2.04 -9.77 13.46
N ASP A 44 -0.84 -10.18 13.07
CA ASP A 44 0.22 -9.27 12.62
C ASP A 44 0.22 -9.10 11.09
N SER A 45 -0.69 -9.81 10.40
CA SER A 45 -0.90 -9.67 8.96
C SER A 45 -1.18 -8.24 8.58
N ARG A 46 -0.53 -7.76 7.53
CA ARG A 46 -0.55 -6.37 7.10
C ARG A 46 -1.43 -6.18 5.88
N PHE A 47 -2.24 -5.14 5.93
CA PHE A 47 -3.17 -4.74 4.90
C PHE A 47 -2.85 -3.33 4.45
N VAL A 48 -3.11 -3.07 3.17
CA VAL A 48 -3.25 -1.72 2.64
C VAL A 48 -4.73 -1.45 2.54
N VAL A 49 -5.18 -0.40 3.23
CA VAL A 49 -6.58 -0.01 3.30
C VAL A 49 -6.74 1.43 2.83
N ARG A 50 -7.92 1.76 2.32
CA ARG A 50 -8.32 3.11 1.93
C ARG A 50 -9.56 3.52 2.71
N CYS A 51 -9.58 4.74 3.25
CA CYS A 51 -10.78 5.27 3.91
C CYS A 51 -11.74 5.91 2.90
N ALA A 52 -12.96 6.23 3.33
CA ALA A 52 -13.99 6.88 2.52
C ALA A 52 -13.55 8.15 1.77
N ILE A 53 -12.58 8.90 2.33
CA ILE A 53 -12.07 10.14 1.73
C ILE A 53 -10.80 9.92 0.88
N GLY A 54 -10.38 8.67 0.70
CA GLY A 54 -9.33 8.28 -0.24
C GLY A 54 -7.92 8.16 0.34
N HIS A 55 -7.73 8.31 1.66
CA HIS A 55 -6.40 8.10 2.27
C HIS A 55 -6.04 6.63 2.30
N VAL A 56 -4.83 6.31 1.84
CA VAL A 56 -4.33 4.93 1.76
C VAL A 56 -3.18 4.74 2.73
N TRP A 57 -3.21 3.67 3.52
CA TRP A 57 -2.15 3.39 4.48
C TRP A 57 -1.97 1.88 4.73
N ASN A 58 -0.79 1.52 5.27
CA ASN A 58 -0.51 0.16 5.71
C ASN A 58 -0.83 0.01 7.20
N ALA A 59 -1.58 -1.02 7.58
CA ALA A 59 -1.90 -1.33 8.97
C ALA A 59 -1.96 -2.85 9.20
N SER A 60 -1.68 -3.29 10.44
CA SER A 60 -1.85 -4.70 10.81
C SER A 60 -3.31 -5.02 11.14
N PHE A 61 -3.70 -6.30 11.02
CA PHE A 61 -5.01 -6.77 11.46
C PHE A 61 -5.29 -6.40 12.92
N LYS A 62 -4.31 -6.60 13.80
CA LYS A 62 -4.38 -6.19 15.21
C LYS A 62 -4.71 -4.70 15.34
N SER A 63 -4.02 -3.84 14.59
CA SER A 63 -4.25 -2.40 14.63
C SER A 63 -5.67 -2.04 14.19
N LEU A 64 -6.15 -2.65 13.09
CA LEU A 64 -7.45 -2.33 12.51
C LEU A 64 -8.61 -2.90 13.34
N VAL A 65 -8.57 -4.19 13.66
CA VAL A 65 -9.72 -4.91 14.24
C VAL A 65 -9.64 -4.97 15.77
N THR A 66 -8.47 -5.27 16.33
CA THR A 66 -8.34 -5.45 17.79
C THR A 66 -8.20 -4.10 18.51
N GLU A 67 -7.34 -3.22 18.00
CA GLU A 67 -7.07 -1.91 18.60
C GLU A 67 -7.97 -0.80 18.05
N GLN A 68 -8.71 -1.07 16.95
CA GLN A 68 -9.63 -0.12 16.31
C GLN A 68 -8.98 1.22 15.95
N HIS A 69 -7.70 1.16 15.57
CA HIS A 69 -6.98 2.29 15.00
C HIS A 69 -7.31 2.37 13.50
N TRP A 70 -8.18 3.32 13.14
CA TRP A 70 -8.49 3.63 11.76
C TRP A 70 -7.54 4.67 11.15
N CYS A 71 -7.89 5.17 9.96
CA CYS A 71 -7.11 6.08 9.13
C CYS A 71 -6.24 7.04 9.97
N PRO A 72 -4.89 7.02 9.82
CA PRO A 72 -4.01 7.85 10.64
C PRO A 72 -4.19 9.35 10.37
N VAL A 73 -4.80 9.69 9.25
CA VAL A 73 -5.13 11.08 8.89
C VAL A 73 -6.49 11.45 9.49
N CYS A 74 -7.55 10.66 9.26
CA CYS A 74 -8.89 10.94 9.82
C CYS A 74 -8.95 10.78 11.35
N GLY A 75 -8.34 9.74 11.88
CA GLY A 75 -8.38 9.33 13.28
C GLY A 75 -7.59 10.26 14.21
N ASN A 76 -6.50 10.87 13.74
CA ASN A 76 -5.81 11.92 14.50
C ASN A 76 -6.70 13.16 14.70
N SER A 77 -7.61 13.44 13.76
CA SER A 77 -8.64 14.48 13.91
C SER A 77 -9.73 14.09 14.92
N LEU A 78 -10.14 12.81 14.98
CA LEU A 78 -11.14 12.31 15.94
C LEU A 78 -10.62 12.24 17.38
N ARG A 79 -9.33 11.93 17.57
CA ARG A 79 -8.68 11.96 18.90
C ARG A 79 -8.48 13.40 19.41
N MET A 80 -8.48 14.39 18.52
CA MET A 80 -8.55 15.80 18.89
C MET A 80 -9.99 16.29 19.14
N SER A 81 -11.01 15.58 18.66
CA SER A 81 -12.41 15.98 18.82
C SER A 81 -13.17 15.23 19.91
N LEU A 82 -12.81 14.00 20.30
CA LEU A 82 -13.56 13.23 21.29
C LEU A 82 -12.63 12.43 22.22
N ASN A 83 -12.64 12.78 23.50
CA ASN A 83 -12.13 12.02 24.67
C ASN A 83 -10.61 11.98 24.92
N ASN A 84 -10.02 13.14 25.22
CA ASN A 84 -8.93 13.21 26.21
C ASN A 84 -9.40 14.10 27.39
N PRO A 85 -9.63 13.55 28.59
CA PRO A 85 -10.05 14.33 29.76
C PRO A 85 -8.96 15.30 30.27
N GLY A 86 -7.78 15.38 29.63
CA GLY A 86 -6.66 16.23 30.03
C GLY A 86 -6.40 17.51 29.22
N CYS A 87 -7.21 17.90 28.23
CA CYS A 87 -6.92 19.09 27.39
C CYS A 87 -8.02 20.16 27.49
N ARG A 88 -7.73 21.28 28.18
CA ARG A 88 -8.62 22.44 28.39
C ARG A 88 -9.22 22.93 27.07
N ASP A 89 -10.53 23.21 27.07
CA ASP A 89 -11.31 23.70 25.91
C ASP A 89 -10.72 24.94 25.23
N GLU A 90 -9.94 25.72 25.96
CA GLU A 90 -9.20 26.87 25.44
C GLU A 90 -8.16 26.48 24.36
N VAL A 91 -7.51 25.32 24.50
CA VAL A 91 -6.53 24.81 23.54
C VAL A 91 -7.23 24.40 22.25
N LYS A 92 -8.39 23.72 22.35
CA LYS A 92 -9.23 23.35 21.20
C LYS A 92 -9.69 24.59 20.43
N ARG A 93 -10.11 25.64 21.14
CA ARG A 93 -10.52 26.91 20.55
C ARG A 93 -9.36 27.58 19.81
N LYS A 94 -8.19 27.70 20.43
CA LYS A 94 -6.98 28.29 19.80
C LYS A 94 -6.56 27.56 18.53
N ILE A 95 -6.65 26.22 18.51
CA ILE A 95 -6.34 25.41 17.33
C ILE A 95 -7.36 25.65 16.22
N LYS A 96 -8.66 25.66 16.54
CA LYS A 96 -9.73 25.96 15.58
C LYS A 96 -9.61 27.37 15.00
N ASP A 97 -9.33 28.36 15.85
CA ASP A 97 -9.11 29.75 15.45
C ASP A 97 -7.89 29.86 14.51
N THR A 98 -6.83 29.10 14.79
CA THR A 98 -5.63 29.03 13.94
C THR A 98 -5.94 28.42 12.58
N TRP A 99 -6.71 27.33 12.52
CA TRP A 99 -7.12 26.70 11.28
C TRP A 99 -8.00 27.62 10.43
N ASN A 100 -9.00 28.24 11.05
CA ASN A 100 -9.85 29.21 10.38
C ASN A 100 -9.05 30.39 9.83
N LYS A 101 -8.11 30.94 10.62
CA LYS A 101 -7.28 32.07 10.21
C LYS A 101 -6.33 31.73 9.06
N LYS A 102 -5.77 30.51 9.05
CA LYS A 102 -4.71 30.12 8.12
C LYS A 102 -5.23 29.42 6.86
N TYR A 103 -6.32 28.68 6.97
CA TYR A 103 -6.84 27.80 5.91
C TYR A 103 -8.33 28.00 5.64
N GLY A 104 -9.00 28.96 6.29
CA GLY A 104 -10.44 29.19 6.15
C GLY A 104 -11.33 28.08 6.73
N GLY A 105 -10.74 27.08 7.40
CA GLY A 105 -11.41 25.90 7.92
C GLY A 105 -10.42 24.83 8.34
N HIS A 106 -10.91 23.65 8.72
CA HIS A 106 -10.04 22.54 9.09
C HIS A 106 -9.24 22.08 7.84
N PRO A 107 -7.90 22.04 7.88
CA PRO A 107 -7.05 21.79 6.70
C PRO A 107 -7.20 20.39 6.07
N ILE A 108 -7.96 19.48 6.70
CA ILE A 108 -8.27 18.14 6.17
C ILE A 108 -9.28 18.18 5.02
N PHE A 109 -10.10 19.23 4.95
CA PHE A 109 -11.03 19.46 3.84
C PHE A 109 -10.35 20.11 2.64
N ASP A 110 -9.13 20.62 2.84
CA ASP A 110 -8.28 21.12 1.77
C ASP A 110 -7.40 19.96 1.24
N LYS A 111 -7.82 19.43 0.09
CA LYS A 111 -7.22 18.30 -0.61
C LYS A 111 -5.70 18.47 -0.78
N ILE A 112 -5.23 19.70 -1.00
CA ILE A 112 -3.83 20.03 -1.26
C ILE A 112 -2.96 19.90 0.01
N ILE A 113 -3.51 20.23 1.19
CA ILE A 113 -2.79 20.20 2.46
C ILE A 113 -2.78 18.78 3.05
N SER A 114 -3.90 18.07 2.92
CA SER A 114 -4.02 16.63 3.20
C SER A 114 -2.92 15.84 2.48
N ASP A 115 -2.72 16.08 1.18
CA ASP A 115 -1.72 15.39 0.36
C ASP A 115 -0.27 15.60 0.84
N LYS A 116 0.06 16.77 1.40
CA LYS A 116 1.41 17.05 1.93
C LYS A 116 1.69 16.29 3.23
N GLN A 117 0.70 16.08 4.10
CA GLN A 117 0.86 15.33 5.34
C GLN A 117 0.85 13.81 5.11
N ILE A 118 0.06 13.31 4.14
CA ILE A 118 0.00 11.88 3.74
C ILE A 118 1.36 11.34 3.32
N LYS A 119 2.15 12.13 2.57
CA LYS A 119 3.51 11.74 2.12
C LYS A 119 4.44 11.30 3.24
N LYS A 120 4.17 11.71 4.49
CA LYS A 120 5.00 11.40 5.66
C LYS A 120 4.59 10.10 6.38
N VAL A 121 3.38 9.58 6.17
CA VAL A 121 2.79 8.55 7.07
C VAL A 121 2.69 7.17 6.42
N ASN A 122 2.65 7.03 5.09
CA ASN A 122 2.89 5.76 4.39
C ASN A 122 3.24 6.04 2.91
N ARG A 123 4.42 5.60 2.44
CA ARG A 123 4.91 5.80 1.06
C ARG A 123 4.25 4.85 0.06
N ILE A 124 2.92 4.83 0.04
CA ILE A 124 2.16 4.05 -0.92
C ILE A 124 1.69 5.01 -2.01
N PHE A 125 2.03 4.71 -3.26
CA PHE A 125 1.62 5.45 -4.44
C PHE A 125 0.66 4.57 -5.25
N ILE A 126 -0.52 5.10 -5.54
CA ILE A 126 -1.49 4.43 -6.41
C ILE A 126 -1.45 5.10 -7.78
N LEU A 127 -1.12 4.32 -8.79
CA LEU A 127 -1.13 4.72 -10.21
C LEU A 127 -2.17 3.88 -10.94
N LYS A 128 -2.53 4.26 -12.17
CA LYS A 128 -3.35 3.41 -13.05
C LYS A 128 -2.47 2.83 -14.15
N HIS A 129 -2.62 1.55 -14.44
CA HIS A 129 -2.01 0.93 -15.59
C HIS A 129 -2.53 1.59 -16.88
N TRP A 130 -1.64 1.97 -17.80
CA TRP A 130 -2.02 2.78 -18.98
C TRP A 130 -3.04 2.08 -19.90
N PHE A 131 -2.97 0.75 -20.01
CA PHE A 131 -3.88 -0.06 -20.82
C PHE A 131 -5.10 -0.52 -20.03
N SER A 132 -4.94 -1.46 -19.09
CA SER A 132 -6.05 -2.06 -18.32
C SER A 132 -6.80 -1.10 -17.38
N GLN A 133 -6.25 0.08 -17.07
CA GLN A 133 -6.76 1.03 -16.08
C GLN A 133 -6.80 0.50 -14.63
N GLU A 134 -6.26 -0.69 -14.38
CA GLU A 134 -6.16 -1.27 -13.04
C GLU A 134 -5.25 -0.44 -12.14
N GLU A 135 -5.58 -0.40 -10.84
CA GLU A 135 -4.77 0.31 -9.86
C GLU A 135 -3.49 -0.44 -9.53
N ILE A 136 -2.36 0.25 -9.66
CA ILE A 136 -1.01 -0.25 -9.37
C ILE A 136 -0.51 0.36 -8.08
N LEU A 137 -0.18 -0.50 -7.13
CA LEU A 137 0.20 -0.14 -5.77
C LEU A 137 1.72 -0.16 -5.58
N CYS A 138 2.38 0.98 -5.74
CA CYS A 138 3.81 1.12 -5.51
C CYS A 138 4.10 1.43 -4.04
N LYS A 139 4.92 0.61 -3.38
CA LYS A 139 5.43 0.78 -2.01
C LYS A 139 6.77 1.51 -1.96
N GLY A 140 7.43 1.66 -3.11
CA GLY A 140 8.70 2.38 -3.29
C GLY A 140 8.59 3.58 -4.22
N THR A 141 9.48 4.57 -4.02
CA THR A 141 9.60 5.70 -4.96
C THR A 141 10.17 5.29 -6.31
N TRP A 142 10.98 4.23 -6.36
CA TRP A 142 11.54 3.70 -7.61
C TRP A 142 10.49 2.90 -8.38
N GLU A 143 9.73 2.03 -7.71
CA GLU A 143 8.54 1.38 -8.30
C GLU A 143 7.62 2.40 -8.95
N LYS A 144 7.27 3.47 -8.21
CA LYS A 144 6.43 4.57 -8.72
C LYS A 144 7.00 5.21 -10.00
N GLN A 145 8.30 5.51 -10.03
CA GLN A 145 8.93 6.13 -11.19
C GLN A 145 9.04 5.19 -12.39
N VAL A 146 9.30 3.90 -12.15
CA VAL A 146 9.33 2.87 -13.19
C VAL A 146 7.94 2.71 -13.80
N VAL A 147 6.88 2.59 -12.98
CA VAL A 147 5.51 2.47 -13.46
C VAL A 147 5.09 3.72 -14.27
N GLU A 148 5.43 4.93 -13.80
CA GLU A 148 5.20 6.16 -14.58
C GLU A 148 5.95 6.17 -15.92
N TRP A 149 7.17 5.63 -15.97
CA TRP A 149 7.92 5.50 -17.21
C TRP A 149 7.30 4.47 -18.17
N LEU A 150 6.92 3.29 -17.68
CA LEU A 150 6.24 2.26 -18.49
C LEU A 150 4.94 2.80 -19.07
N ASN A 151 4.12 3.46 -18.24
CA ASN A 151 2.87 4.08 -18.67
C ASN A 151 3.07 5.17 -19.73
N ARG A 152 4.03 6.08 -19.54
CA ARG A 152 4.31 7.16 -20.51
C ARG A 152 4.77 6.60 -21.86
N ASN A 153 5.53 5.52 -21.84
CA ASN A 153 6.03 4.87 -23.05
C ASN A 153 5.06 3.82 -23.61
N LYS A 154 3.88 3.63 -22.99
CA LYS A 154 2.87 2.64 -23.36
C LYS A 154 3.46 1.22 -23.48
N ILE A 155 4.34 0.86 -22.55
CA ILE A 155 4.92 -0.48 -22.44
C ILE A 155 3.99 -1.29 -21.55
N ASP A 156 3.52 -2.45 -22.03
CA ASP A 156 2.68 -3.32 -21.22
C ASP A 156 3.51 -4.06 -20.15
N TYR A 157 2.92 -4.26 -18.97
CA TYR A 157 3.60 -4.92 -17.86
C TYR A 157 2.61 -5.57 -16.91
N ASN A 158 3.04 -6.64 -16.25
CA ASN A 158 2.34 -7.19 -15.11
C ASN A 158 3.11 -6.83 -13.83
N PHE A 159 2.43 -6.20 -12.87
CA PHE A 159 3.02 -5.77 -11.60
C PHE A 159 2.80 -6.83 -10.52
N HIS A 160 3.88 -7.32 -9.91
CA HIS A 160 3.89 -8.46 -8.97
C HIS A 160 3.08 -9.67 -9.46
N PRO A 161 3.32 -10.18 -10.68
CA PRO A 161 2.40 -11.10 -11.35
C PRO A 161 2.38 -12.50 -10.74
N GLN A 162 3.52 -12.99 -10.25
CA GLN A 162 3.67 -14.38 -9.84
C GLN A 162 4.60 -14.52 -8.65
N CYS A 163 4.20 -15.40 -7.73
CA CYS A 163 5.01 -15.83 -6.61
C CYS A 163 5.66 -17.18 -6.91
N PHE A 164 6.96 -17.29 -6.65
CA PHE A 164 7.80 -18.48 -6.84
C PHE A 164 8.25 -19.02 -5.49
N TYR A 165 8.36 -20.35 -5.37
CA TYR A 165 8.83 -21.01 -4.16
C TYR A 165 10.33 -21.27 -4.27
N VAL A 166 11.12 -20.59 -3.44
CA VAL A 166 12.57 -20.84 -3.32
C VAL A 166 12.81 -22.17 -2.61
N ASN A 167 11.99 -22.44 -1.59
CA ASN A 167 11.89 -23.71 -0.86
C ASN A 167 10.55 -23.76 -0.11
N GLU A 168 10.31 -24.81 0.67
CA GLU A 168 9.06 -25.02 1.42
C GLU A 168 8.68 -23.83 2.31
N ASN A 169 9.67 -23.10 2.83
CA ASN A 169 9.48 -22.01 3.80
C ASN A 169 9.74 -20.62 3.23
N SER A 170 10.14 -20.50 1.97
CA SER A 170 10.57 -19.23 1.40
C SER A 170 10.04 -19.01 -0.01
N ARG A 171 9.62 -17.78 -0.26
CA ARG A 171 9.01 -17.35 -1.51
C ARG A 171 9.70 -16.11 -2.04
N TYR A 172 9.60 -15.94 -3.34
CA TYR A 172 10.11 -14.80 -4.08
C TYR A 172 9.04 -14.30 -5.06
N THR A 173 8.89 -12.99 -5.18
CA THR A 173 7.92 -12.36 -6.10
C THR A 173 8.67 -11.22 -6.79
N PRO A 174 9.04 -11.39 -8.08
CA PRO A 174 9.65 -10.30 -8.83
C PRO A 174 8.68 -9.13 -8.93
N ASP A 175 9.22 -7.92 -9.06
CA ASP A 175 8.40 -6.71 -9.07
C ASP A 175 7.57 -6.58 -10.35
N LEU A 176 8.13 -7.00 -11.48
CA LEU A 176 7.57 -6.78 -12.81
C LEU A 176 7.82 -7.98 -13.73
N TYR A 177 6.90 -8.17 -14.67
CA TYR A 177 7.12 -8.94 -15.89
C TYR A 177 6.73 -8.08 -17.09
N LEU A 178 7.56 -8.08 -18.14
CA LEU A 178 7.34 -7.37 -19.40
C LEU A 178 7.04 -8.41 -20.49
N PRO A 179 5.77 -8.66 -20.83
CA PRO A 179 5.38 -9.74 -21.74
C PRO A 179 6.02 -9.61 -23.13
N ASP A 180 6.08 -8.40 -23.68
CA ASP A 180 6.64 -8.13 -25.01
C ASP A 180 8.12 -8.53 -25.15
N ARG A 181 8.84 -8.65 -24.04
CA ARG A 181 10.27 -8.94 -23.99
C ARG A 181 10.59 -10.28 -23.34
N ASP A 182 9.58 -10.98 -22.85
CA ASP A 182 9.72 -12.11 -21.94
C ASP A 182 10.77 -11.84 -20.85
N LEU A 183 10.59 -10.73 -20.13
CA LEU A 183 11.60 -10.22 -19.19
C LEU A 183 11.02 -10.04 -17.78
N TRP A 184 11.61 -10.72 -16.81
CA TRP A 184 11.39 -10.49 -15.39
C TRP A 184 12.25 -9.34 -14.87
N VAL A 185 11.70 -8.52 -13.99
CA VAL A 185 12.43 -7.37 -13.44
C VAL A 185 12.25 -7.28 -11.93
N GLU A 186 13.37 -7.14 -11.22
CA GLU A 186 13.42 -6.76 -9.80
C GLU A 186 13.88 -5.31 -9.70
N ILE A 187 13.14 -4.47 -8.99
CA ILE A 187 13.45 -3.05 -8.77
C ILE A 187 14.05 -2.90 -7.37
N LYS A 188 15.38 -2.77 -7.27
CA LYS A 188 16.05 -2.70 -5.96
C LYS A 188 17.18 -1.69 -5.90
N GLY A 189 17.23 -0.95 -4.80
CA GLY A 189 18.38 -0.09 -4.48
C GLY A 189 19.40 -0.73 -3.56
N TYR A 190 18.94 -1.36 -2.48
CA TYR A 190 19.79 -2.02 -1.50
C TYR A 190 19.25 -3.41 -1.21
N PHE A 191 20.10 -4.41 -1.31
CA PHE A 191 19.80 -5.76 -0.86
C PHE A 191 20.29 -5.97 0.57
N ARG A 192 19.43 -6.56 1.39
CA ARG A 192 19.89 -7.31 2.56
C ARG A 192 20.37 -8.68 2.08
N LYS A 193 21.26 -9.30 2.84
CA LYS A 193 21.87 -10.59 2.48
C LYS A 193 20.85 -11.68 2.12
N ASP A 194 19.79 -11.81 2.91
CA ASP A 194 18.71 -12.77 2.69
C ASP A 194 17.89 -12.48 1.42
N ALA A 195 17.72 -11.21 1.06
CA ALA A 195 17.05 -10.81 -0.17
C ALA A 195 17.95 -11.01 -1.40
N GLU A 196 19.26 -10.76 -1.26
CA GLU A 196 20.26 -11.00 -2.30
C GLU A 196 20.35 -12.48 -2.64
N GLU A 197 20.38 -13.37 -1.64
CA GLU A 197 20.39 -14.82 -1.85
C GLU A 197 19.17 -15.29 -2.65
N LYS A 198 17.97 -14.74 -2.37
CA LYS A 198 16.76 -15.06 -3.13
C LYS A 198 16.79 -14.52 -4.55
N TRP A 199 17.28 -13.29 -4.74
CA TRP A 199 17.46 -12.72 -6.07
C TRP A 199 18.45 -13.55 -6.90
N ASN A 200 19.59 -13.91 -6.33
CA ASN A 200 20.61 -14.72 -7.00
C ASN A 200 20.07 -16.10 -7.41
N TRP A 201 19.28 -16.73 -6.54
CA TRP A 201 18.56 -17.96 -6.89
C TRP A 201 17.61 -17.71 -8.07
N PHE A 202 16.75 -16.69 -7.98
CA PHE A 202 15.77 -16.41 -9.02
C PHE A 202 16.44 -16.11 -10.37
N HIS A 203 17.48 -15.29 -10.37
CA HIS A 203 18.22 -14.92 -11.58
C HIS A 203 18.93 -16.13 -12.22
N LYS A 204 19.39 -17.09 -11.40
CA LYS A 204 19.96 -18.35 -11.90
C LYS A 204 18.90 -19.23 -12.57
N GLU A 205 17.71 -19.35 -11.97
CA GLU A 205 16.62 -20.17 -12.50
C GLU A 205 15.89 -19.52 -13.68
N TYR A 206 15.87 -18.18 -13.72
CA TYR A 206 15.24 -17.37 -14.76
C TYR A 206 16.28 -16.40 -15.36
N PRO A 207 17.14 -16.85 -16.29
CA PRO A 207 18.17 -16.01 -16.91
C PRO A 207 17.60 -14.81 -17.69
N ASN A 208 16.33 -14.88 -18.09
CA ASN A 208 15.55 -13.76 -18.62
C ASN A 208 15.05 -12.82 -17.51
N SER A 209 15.93 -12.49 -16.57
CA SER A 209 15.61 -11.55 -15.49
C SER A 209 16.69 -10.47 -15.37
N GLU A 210 16.27 -9.25 -15.04
CA GLU A 210 17.15 -8.11 -14.86
C GLU A 210 16.92 -7.42 -13.51
N LEU A 211 18.02 -7.00 -12.89
CA LEU A 211 17.97 -6.10 -11.75
C LEU A 211 17.95 -4.65 -12.25
N TRP A 212 16.88 -3.94 -11.95
CA TRP A 212 16.76 -2.50 -12.23
C TRP A 212 17.16 -1.70 -10.99
N ASP A 213 18.47 -1.55 -10.83
CA ASP A 213 19.09 -0.76 -9.77
C ASP A 213 19.28 0.72 -10.14
N LYS A 214 19.91 1.50 -9.27
CA LYS A 214 20.17 2.92 -9.51
C LYS A 214 20.90 3.19 -10.82
N LYS A 215 21.84 2.33 -11.20
CA LYS A 215 22.65 2.49 -12.40
C LYS A 215 21.78 2.26 -13.63
N LYS A 216 21.08 1.12 -13.69
CA LYS A 216 20.17 0.77 -14.78
C LYS A 216 19.06 1.82 -14.96
N LEU A 217 18.45 2.26 -13.87
CA LEU A 217 17.38 3.28 -13.93
C LEU A 217 17.88 4.63 -14.47
N LYS A 218 19.13 5.02 -14.19
CA LYS A 218 19.75 6.21 -14.79
C LYS A 218 20.04 6.03 -16.29
N GLU A 219 20.56 4.87 -16.67
CA GLU A 219 20.83 4.53 -18.09
C GLU A 219 19.54 4.57 -18.93
N MET A 220 18.41 4.19 -18.33
CA MET A 220 17.08 4.25 -18.95
C MET A 220 16.44 5.66 -18.94
N GLY A 221 17.06 6.64 -18.27
CA GLY A 221 16.49 7.99 -18.11
C GLY A 221 15.26 8.04 -17.19
N ILE A 222 15.11 7.10 -16.26
CA ILE A 222 14.02 7.07 -15.27
C ILE A 222 14.36 7.93 -14.04
N LEU A 223 15.63 7.92 -13.62
CA LEU A 223 16.17 8.69 -12.48
C LEU A 223 17.06 9.85 -12.89
#